data_AF-A0A6M0L318-F1
#
_entry.id   AF-A0A6M0L318-F1
#
_cell.length_a   1.000
_cell.length_b   1.000
_cell.length_c   1.000
_cell.angle_alpha   90.00
_cell.angle_beta   90.00
_cell.angle_gamma   90.00
#
_symmetry.space_group_name_H-M   'P 1'
#
loop_
_entity.id
_entity.type
_entity.pdbx_description
1 polymer ?
#
loop_
_entity_poly.entity_id
_entity_poly.type
_entity_poly.pdbx_seq_one_letter_code
_entity_poly.pdbx_strand_id
1 'polypeptide(L)' 'MSFICIDGLTHRIIDVLPSRQLDHLITYFKQFSKKARHSVRYLVMDMNANYGKLIRK' A
#
# COMPACT_ATOMS: atom_id res chain seq x y z
N MET A 1 2.31 -13.63 6.42
CA MET A 1 2.13 -13.39 4.97
C MET A 1 2.60 -11.97 4.68
N SER A 2 3.56 -11.86 3.75
CA SER A 2 4.19 -10.60 3.35
C SER A 2 3.27 -9.75 2.47
N PHE A 3 3.56 -8.46 2.36
CA PHE A 3 2.90 -7.53 1.44
C PHE A 3 3.91 -7.09 0.37
N ILE A 4 3.59 -7.31 -0.91
CA ILE A 4 4.52 -7.05 -2.01
C ILE A 4 4.12 -5.73 -2.69
N CYS A 5 5.06 -4.79 -2.71
CA CYS A 5 4.91 -3.51 -3.38
C CYS A 5 5.48 -3.63 -4.80
N ILE A 6 4.68 -3.29 -5.81
CA ILE A 6 5.06 -3.41 -7.21
C ILE A 6 4.76 -2.08 -7.92
N ASP A 7 5.64 -1.70 -8.83
CA ASP A 7 5.40 -0.58 -9.75
C ASP A 7 4.34 -0.99 -10.79
N GLY A 8 3.24 -0.26 -10.85
CA GLY A 8 2.09 -0.60 -11.69
C GLY A 8 2.32 -0.49 -13.20
N LEU A 9 3.43 0.12 -13.66
CA LEU A 9 3.74 0.27 -15.09
C LEU A 9 4.82 -0.70 -15.55
N THR A 10 5.89 -0.84 -14.77
CA THR A 10 7.06 -1.65 -15.09
C THR A 10 6.99 -3.06 -14.53
N HIS A 11 6.03 -3.33 -13.65
CA HIS A 11 5.85 -4.59 -12.91
C HIS A 11 7.08 -4.98 -12.07
N ARG A 12 7.95 -4.01 -11.75
CA ARG A 12 9.13 -4.23 -10.90
C ARG A 12 8.73 -4.24 -9.44
N ILE A 13 9.33 -5.16 -8.67
CA ILE A 13 9.18 -5.18 -7.22
C ILE A 13 9.91 -3.96 -6.66
N ILE A 14 9.17 -3.15 -5.91
CA ILE A 14 9.69 -1.99 -5.19
C ILE A 14 10.15 -2.41 -3.80
N ASP A 15 9.32 -3.20 -3.11
CA ASP A 15 9.57 -3.62 -1.73
C ASP A 15 8.75 -4.87 -1.36
N VAL A 16 9.17 -5.57 -0.30
CA VAL A 16 8.46 -6.70 0.29
C VAL A 16 8.37 -6.48 1.79
N LEU A 17 7.20 -6.10 2.27
CA LEU A 17 6.96 -5.84 3.68
C LEU A 17 6.67 -7.14 4.43
N PRO A 18 7.17 -7.31 5.65
CA PRO A 18 7.04 -8.55 6.42
C PRO A 18 5.61 -8.82 6.90
N SER A 19 4.75 -7.80 6.92
CA SER A 19 3.37 -7.90 7.42
C SER A 19 2.40 -7.18 6.50
N ARG A 20 1.24 -7.82 6.27
CA ARG A 20 0.08 -7.24 5.58
C ARG A 20 -0.98 -6.68 6.53
N GLN A 21 -0.71 -6.68 7.84
CA GLN A 21 -1.63 -6.12 8.83
C GLN A 21 -1.77 -4.62 8.65
N LEU A 22 -2.97 -4.11 8.89
CA LEU A 22 -3.33 -2.75 8.54
C LEU A 22 -2.46 -1.70 9.24
N ASP A 23 -2.22 -1.87 10.54
CA ASP A 23 -1.44 -0.93 11.34
C ASP A 23 0.02 -0.87 10.89
N HIS A 24 0.58 -1.99 10.46
CA HIS A 24 1.93 -2.05 9.89
C HIS A 24 2.00 -1.32 8.53
N LEU A 25 1.03 -1.54 7.66
CA LEU A 25 0.97 -0.87 6.35
C LEU A 25 0.79 0.64 6.51
N ILE A 26 -0.12 1.07 7.40
CA ILE A 26 -0.34 2.49 7.70
C ILE A 26 0.94 3.12 8.21
N THR A 27 1.63 2.47 9.15
CA THR A 27 2.88 2.98 9.73
C THR A 27 3.97 3.10 8.67
N TYR A 28 4.15 2.08 7.83
CA TYR A 28 5.09 2.09 6.73
C TYR A 28 4.80 3.24 5.76
N PHE A 29 3.57 3.37 5.25
CA PHE A 29 3.29 4.42 4.26
C PHE A 29 3.27 5.83 4.86
N LYS A 30 3.03 6.00 6.17
CA LYS A 30 3.10 7.30 6.84
C LYS A 30 4.49 7.92 6.87
N GLN A 31 5.57 7.14 6.68
CA GLN A 31 6.93 7.67 6.59
C GLN A 31 7.13 8.57 5.36
N PHE A 32 6.34 8.36 4.30
CA PHE A 32 6.39 9.19 3.11
C PHE A 32 5.70 10.53 3.33
N SER A 33 6.27 11.58 2.73
CA SER A 33 5.75 12.94 2.84
C SER A 33 4.28 13.03 2.42
N LYS A 34 3.54 13.96 3.02
CA LYS A 34 2.13 14.19 2.66
C LYS A 34 1.98 14.44 1.16
N LYS A 35 2.88 15.25 0.57
CA LYS A 35 2.90 15.54 -0.87
C LYS A 35 3.03 14.27 -1.72
N ALA A 36 3.98 13.38 -1.39
CA ALA A 36 4.18 12.13 -2.11
C ALA A 36 2.97 11.19 -2.01
N ARG A 37 2.35 11.10 -0.82
CA ARG A 37 1.13 10.30 -0.65
C ARG A 37 -0.06 10.84 -1.45
N HIS A 38 -0.19 12.15 -1.58
CA HIS A 38 -1.28 12.77 -2.34
C HIS A 38 -1.04 12.74 -3.86
N SER A 39 0.18 12.46 -4.32
CA SER A 39 0.46 12.28 -5.75
C SER A 39 0.14 10.86 -6.26
N VAL A 40 -0.22 9.92 -5.38
CA VAL A 40 -0.64 8.57 -5.78
C VAL A 40 -1.98 8.65 -6.51
N ARG A 41 -2.00 8.29 -7.79
CA ARG A 41 -3.21 8.36 -8.63
C ARG A 41 -3.99 7.04 -8.68
N TYR A 42 -3.28 5.92 -8.58
CA TYR A 42 -3.85 4.58 -8.65
C TYR A 42 -3.29 3.73 -7.52
N LEU A 43 -4.17 3.01 -6.84
CA LEU A 43 -3.82 2.01 -5.85
C LEU A 43 -4.50 0.71 -6.27
N VAL A 44 -3.70 -0.26 -6.70
CA VAL A 44 -4.16 -1.60 -7.08
C VAL A 44 -3.77 -2.55 -5.96
N MET A 45 -4.75 -3.24 -5.39
CA MET A 45 -4.58 -4.15 -4.25
C MET A 45 -5.32 -5.44 -4.55
N ASP A 46 -4.95 -6.52 -3.86
CA ASP A 46 -5.79 -7.71 -3.85
C ASP A 46 -7.14 -7.41 -3.14
N MET A 47 -8.14 -8.26 -3.35
CA MET A 47 -9.47 -8.12 -2.75
C MET A 47 -9.51 -8.61 -1.29
N ASN A 48 -8.46 -8.35 -0.50
CA ASN A 48 -8.49 -8.70 0.92
C ASN A 48 -9.58 -7.90 1.64
N ALA A 49 -10.50 -8.61 2.29
CA ALA A 49 -11.66 -8.04 2.98
C ALA A 49 -11.28 -6.96 4.01
N ASN A 50 -10.08 -7.03 4.59
CA ASN A 50 -9.62 -6.04 5.57
C ASN A 50 -9.38 -4.66 4.95
N TYR A 51 -9.06 -4.57 3.66
CA TYR A 51 -8.82 -3.28 3.00
C TYR A 51 -10.10 -2.48 2.77
N GLY A 52 -11.28 -3.10 2.83
CA GLY A 52 -12.54 -2.36 2.83
C GLY A 52 -12.62 -1.32 3.96
N LYS A 53 -11.91 -1.52 5.07
CA LYS A 53 -11.82 -0.56 6.18
C LYS A 53 -11.04 0.72 5.85
N LEU A 54 -10.21 0.70 4.80
CA LEU A 54 -9.39 1.84 4.38
C LEU A 54 -10.10 2.78 3.40
N ILE A 55 -11.11 2.27 2.69
CA ILE A 55 -11.83 3.05 1.69
C ILE A 55 -12.83 3.92 2.44
N ARG A 56 -12.59 5.23 2.43
CA ARG A 56 -13.56 6.20 2.95
C ARG A 56 -14.74 6.24 1.97
N LYS A 57 -15.96 6.06 2.48
CA LYS A 57 -17.20 6.27 1.70
C LYS A 57 -17.31 7.72 1.23
#